data_AF-A0AAD6WMD0-F1
#
_entry.id   AF-A0AAD6WMD0-F1
#
_cell.length_a   1.000
_cell.length_b   1.000
_cell.length_c   1.000
_cell.angle_alpha   90.00
_cell.angle_beta   90.00
_cell.angle_gamma   90.00
#
_symmetry.space_group_name_H-M   'P 1'
#
loop_
_entity.id
_entity.type
_entity.pdbx_description
1 polymer ?
#
loop_
_entity_poly.entity_id
_entity_poly.type
_entity_poly.pdbx_seq_one_letter_code
_entity_poly.pdbx_strand_id
1 'polypeptide(L)'
;RISPDLKECALDLWKAGWATEDICHAFRVSARSLYRWRDIFEEFGKVTKPPSVLRGRDRIITLGVLTAIREVFFHDSTVMLDELAWHLAIHHDIVISTSALQATLVRAGLT
;
A
#
# COMPACT_ATOMS: atom_id res chain seq x y z
N ARG A 1 -13.90 -4.93 -15.24
CA ARG A 1 -12.54 -4.37 -15.11
C ARG A 1 -11.80 -4.68 -16.41
N ILE A 2 -11.22 -3.69 -17.09
CA ILE A 2 -10.56 -3.87 -18.40
C ILE A 2 -9.21 -4.57 -18.19
N SER A 3 -8.88 -5.56 -19.01
CA SER A 3 -7.61 -6.31 -18.91
C SER A 3 -6.41 -5.38 -19.16
N PRO A 4 -5.25 -5.64 -18.52
CA PRO A 4 -4.01 -4.91 -18.82
C PRO A 4 -3.61 -5.00 -20.29
N ASP A 5 -3.69 -6.19 -20.88
CA ASP A 5 -3.28 -6.46 -22.27
C ASP A 5 -4.07 -5.62 -23.27
N LEU A 6 -5.38 -5.44 -23.02
CA LEU A 6 -6.23 -4.56 -23.85
C LEU A 6 -5.77 -3.10 -23.79
N LYS A 7 -5.28 -2.64 -22.64
CA LYS A 7 -4.77 -1.27 -22.51
C LYS A 7 -3.44 -1.12 -23.22
N GLU A 8 -2.56 -2.11 -23.12
CA GLU A 8 -1.27 -2.13 -23.82
C GLU A 8 -1.50 -2.07 -25.33
N CYS A 9 -2.36 -2.95 -25.86
CA CYS A 9 -2.72 -2.96 -27.27
C CYS A 9 -3.33 -1.61 -27.74
N ALA A 10 -4.22 -1.01 -26.94
CA ALA A 10 -4.79 0.31 -27.25
C ALA A 10 -3.74 1.43 -27.28
N LEU A 11 -2.75 1.39 -26.39
CA LEU A 11 -1.64 2.36 -26.38
C LEU A 11 -0.63 2.10 -27.52
N ASP A 12 -0.41 0.85 -27.91
CA ASP A 12 0.46 0.52 -29.05
C ASP A 12 -0.15 0.99 -30.37
N LEU A 13 -1.47 0.84 -30.55
CA LEU A 13 -2.19 1.42 -31.69
C LEU A 13 -2.12 2.94 -31.70
N TRP A 14 -2.26 3.59 -30.54
CA TRP A 14 -2.04 5.04 -30.43
C TRP A 14 -0.63 5.40 -30.89
N LYS A 15 0.41 4.73 -30.38
CA LYS A 15 1.82 4.99 -30.76
C LYS A 15 2.07 4.75 -32.26
N ALA A 16 1.36 3.80 -32.86
CA ALA A 16 1.39 3.55 -34.31
C ALA A 16 0.66 4.62 -35.14
N GLY A 17 0.06 5.63 -34.49
CA GLY A 17 -0.57 6.77 -35.15
C GLY A 17 -2.06 6.61 -35.46
N TRP A 18 -2.73 5.61 -34.88
CA TRP A 18 -4.17 5.43 -35.05
C TRP A 18 -4.96 6.57 -34.41
N ALA A 19 -6.08 6.94 -35.04
CA ALA A 19 -6.98 7.95 -34.51
C ALA A 19 -7.60 7.49 -33.18
N THR A 20 -7.71 8.41 -32.22
CA THR A 20 -8.24 8.11 -30.90
C THR A 20 -9.69 7.62 -30.96
N GLU A 21 -10.46 8.12 -31.91
CA GLU A 21 -11.86 7.76 -32.16
C GLU A 21 -11.99 6.30 -32.57
N ASP A 22 -11.13 5.84 -33.47
CA ASP A 22 -11.10 4.47 -33.98
C ASP A 22 -10.70 3.48 -32.87
N ILE A 23 -9.68 3.83 -32.07
CA ILE A 23 -9.26 3.03 -30.92
C ILE A 23 -10.41 2.96 -29.90
N CYS A 24 -11.04 4.09 -29.58
CA CYS A 24 -12.17 4.12 -28.65
C CYS A 24 -13.33 3.26 -29.13
N HIS A 25 -13.65 3.32 -30.43
CA HIS A 25 -14.69 2.51 -31.04
C HIS A 25 -14.37 1.01 -31.01
N ALA A 26 -13.16 0.62 -31.42
CA ALA A 26 -12.71 -0.77 -31.47
C ALA A 26 -12.69 -1.44 -30.09
N PHE A 27 -12.17 -0.73 -29.07
CA PHE A 27 -12.05 -1.25 -27.71
C PHE A 27 -13.29 -0.98 -26.84
N ARG A 28 -14.31 -0.27 -27.38
CA ARG A 28 -15.52 0.17 -26.67
C ARG A 28 -15.21 0.91 -25.37
N VAL A 29 -14.28 1.84 -25.43
CA VAL A 29 -13.84 2.65 -24.28
C VAL A 29 -14.00 4.12 -24.58
N SER A 30 -14.11 4.94 -23.54
CA SER A 30 -14.15 6.38 -23.70
C SER A 30 -12.76 6.95 -23.94
N ALA A 31 -12.68 8.05 -24.71
CA ALA A 31 -11.43 8.80 -24.90
C ALA A 31 -10.77 9.17 -23.57
N ARG A 32 -11.57 9.58 -22.57
CA ARG A 32 -11.09 9.86 -21.20
C ARG A 32 -10.36 8.67 -20.57
N SER A 33 -10.83 7.45 -20.80
CA SER A 33 -10.15 6.24 -20.28
C SER A 33 -8.83 6.03 -20.98
N LEU A 34 -8.79 6.21 -22.30
CA LEU A 34 -7.61 6.05 -23.13
C LEU A 34 -6.52 7.09 -22.75
N TYR A 35 -6.89 8.37 -22.64
CA TYR A 35 -5.99 9.43 -22.12
C TYR A 35 -5.45 9.08 -20.74
N ARG A 36 -6.32 8.65 -19.81
CA ARG A 36 -5.87 8.26 -18.47
C ARG A 36 -4.88 7.09 -18.48
N TRP A 37 -5.03 6.12 -19.39
CA TRP A 37 -4.07 5.03 -19.50
C TRP A 37 -2.73 5.51 -20.02
N ARG A 38 -2.74 6.45 -20.96
CA ARG A 38 -1.55 7.11 -21.46
C ARG A 38 -0.84 7.86 -20.33
N ASP A 39 -1.55 8.68 -19.56
CA ASP A 39 -0.97 9.42 -18.44
C ASP A 39 -0.31 8.48 -17.43
N ILE A 40 -0.98 7.38 -17.06
CA ILE A 40 -0.43 6.37 -16.15
C ILE A 40 0.81 5.70 -16.76
N PHE A 41 0.80 5.41 -18.07
CA PHE A 41 1.93 4.80 -18.75
C PHE A 41 3.12 5.75 -18.86
N GLU A 42 2.89 7.03 -19.12
CA GLU A 42 3.94 8.07 -19.15
C GLU A 42 4.54 8.30 -17.76
N GLU A 43 3.72 8.30 -16.70
CA GLU A 43 4.18 8.50 -15.32
C GLU A 43 4.90 7.27 -14.73
N PHE A 44 4.40 6.06 -14.97
CA PHE A 44 4.85 4.85 -14.27
C PHE A 44 5.47 3.77 -15.17
N GLY A 45 5.48 3.95 -16.49
CA GLY A 45 5.93 2.94 -17.46
C GLY A 45 5.06 1.69 -17.53
N LYS A 46 3.86 1.72 -16.92
CA LYS A 46 2.91 0.59 -16.85
C LYS A 46 1.51 1.06 -17.16
N VAL A 47 0.68 0.22 -17.78
CA VAL A 47 -0.75 0.54 -18.05
C VAL A 47 -1.65 0.44 -16.82
N THR A 48 -1.11 -0.07 -15.72
CA THR A 48 -1.79 -0.14 -14.42
C THR A 48 -1.06 0.72 -13.42
N LYS A 49 -1.82 1.58 -12.74
CA LYS A 49 -1.26 2.41 -11.68
C LYS A 49 -0.73 1.49 -10.58
N PRO A 50 0.56 1.63 -10.18
CA PRO A 50 1.08 0.87 -9.06
C PRO A 50 0.23 1.14 -7.80
N PRO A 51 0.14 0.18 -6.88
CA PRO A 51 -0.52 0.44 -5.60
C PRO A 51 0.15 1.65 -4.94
N SER A 52 -0.68 2.61 -4.49
CA SER A 52 -0.20 3.70 -3.63
C SER A 52 0.61 3.11 -2.48
N VAL A 53 1.79 3.68 -2.23
CA VAL A 53 2.62 3.35 -1.06
C VAL A 53 1.85 3.57 0.24
N LEU A 54 0.97 4.56 0.27
CA LEU A 54 0.02 4.80 1.35
C LEU A 54 -1.27 4.04 1.04
N ARG A 55 -1.41 2.85 1.63
CA ARG A 55 -2.63 2.04 1.57
C ARG A 55 -3.03 1.59 2.97
N GLY A 56 -4.30 1.82 3.31
CA GLY A 56 -4.89 1.41 4.58
C GLY A 56 -4.83 2.50 5.65
N ARG A 57 -5.29 2.14 6.86
CA ARG A 57 -5.19 2.99 8.06
C ARG A 57 -3.74 3.02 8.51
N ASP A 58 -3.25 4.19 8.90
CA ASP A 58 -1.92 4.35 9.50
C ASP A 58 -1.77 3.37 10.66
N ARG A 59 -0.63 2.67 10.70
CA ARG A 59 -0.35 1.75 11.79
C ARG A 59 -0.12 2.59 13.06
N ILE A 60 -0.90 2.31 14.10
CA ILE A 60 -0.74 2.92 15.43
C ILE A 60 0.70 2.73 15.94
N ILE A 61 1.30 1.58 15.61
CA ILE A 61 2.70 1.28 15.89
C ILE A 61 3.52 1.52 14.62
N THR A 62 4.35 2.56 14.64
CA THR A 62 5.32 2.85 13.59
C THR A 62 6.52 1.90 13.66
N LEU A 63 7.38 1.91 12.64
CA LEU A 63 8.58 1.07 12.63
C LEU A 63 9.51 1.36 13.82
N GLY A 64 9.68 2.63 14.20
CA GLY A 64 10.53 3.03 15.33
C GLY A 64 10.00 2.56 16.69
N VAL A 65 8.68 2.45 16.82
CA VAL A 65 8.06 1.88 18.02
C VAL A 65 8.24 0.37 18.05
N LEU A 66 8.17 -0.30 16.89
CA LEU A 66 8.40 -1.73 16.78
C LEU A 66 9.87 -2.10 17.10
N THR A 67 10.84 -1.24 16.77
CA THR A 67 12.23 -1.43 17.19
C THR A 67 12.40 -1.28 18.70
N ALA A 68 11.76 -0.28 19.33
CA ALA A 68 11.80 -0.12 20.78
C ALA A 68 11.17 -1.33 21.50
N ILE A 69 10.03 -1.82 21.00
CA ILE A 69 9.40 -3.06 21.51
C ILE A 69 10.37 -4.25 21.42
N ARG A 70 11.11 -4.40 20.31
CA ARG A 70 12.11 -5.47 20.15
C ARG A 70 13.25 -5.35 21.15
N GLU A 71 13.72 -4.14 21.43
CA GLU A 71 14.76 -3.90 22.44
C GLU A 71 14.29 -4.29 23.84
N VAL A 72 13.05 -3.95 24.20
CA VAL A 72 12.42 -4.37 25.47
C VAL A 72 12.38 -5.90 25.57
N PHE A 73 11.89 -6.59 24.54
CA PHE A 73 11.88 -8.07 24.52
C PHE A 73 13.28 -8.69 24.52
N PHE A 74 14.29 -8.02 23.97
CA PHE A 74 15.67 -8.49 23.98
C PHE A 74 16.29 -8.40 25.37
N HIS A 75 16.00 -7.33 26.12
CA HIS A 75 16.48 -7.15 27.48
C HIS A 75 15.73 -8.00 28.50
N ASP A 76 14.42 -8.18 28.30
CA ASP A 76 13.59 -9.01 29.16
C ASP A 76 12.49 -9.70 28.35
N SER A 77 12.65 -11.00 28.14
CA SER A 77 11.69 -11.83 27.40
C SER A 77 10.43 -12.16 28.19
N THR A 78 10.35 -11.77 29.46
CA THR A 78 9.23 -12.07 30.37
C THR A 78 8.28 -10.89 30.57
N VAL A 79 8.52 -9.75 29.91
CA VAL A 79 7.67 -8.56 29.98
C VAL A 79 6.24 -8.91 29.58
N MET A 80 5.30 -8.54 30.46
CA MET A 80 3.88 -8.77 30.24
C MET A 80 3.29 -7.72 29.28
N LEU A 81 2.19 -8.07 28.59
CA LEU A 81 1.59 -7.20 27.57
C LEU A 81 1.07 -5.87 28.13
N ASP A 82 0.61 -5.86 29.38
CA ASP A 82 0.17 -4.67 30.09
C ASP A 82 1.33 -3.76 30.50
N GLU A 83 2.45 -4.34 30.93
CA GLU A 83 3.70 -3.61 31.19
C GLU A 83 4.25 -2.97 29.91
N LEU A 84 4.22 -3.71 28.78
CA LEU A 84 4.62 -3.18 27.49
C LEU A 84 3.68 -2.07 27.02
N ALA A 85 2.37 -2.22 27.20
CA ALA A 85 1.41 -1.16 26.88
C ALA A 85 1.64 0.09 27.74
N TRP A 86 1.98 -0.07 29.02
CA TRP A 86 2.34 1.02 29.91
C TRP A 86 3.64 1.71 29.45
N HIS A 87 4.66 0.93 29.10
CA HIS A 87 5.93 1.47 28.59
C HIS A 87 5.73 2.30 27.31
N LEU A 88 4.90 1.81 26.39
CA LEU A 88 4.54 2.53 25.16
C LEU A 88 3.78 3.84 25.44
N ALA A 89 2.89 3.85 26.43
CA ALA A 89 2.17 5.06 26.81
C ALA A 89 3.11 6.12 27.40
N ILE A 90 4.05 5.73 28.25
CA ILE A 90 4.95 6.67 28.95
C ILE A 90 6.08 7.17 28.05
N HIS A 91 6.72 6.29 27.28
CA HIS A 91 7.94 6.63 26.54
C HIS A 91 7.68 7.02 25.07
N HIS A 92 6.54 6.62 24.51
CA HIS A 92 6.23 6.82 23.09
C HIS A 92 4.91 7.55 22.82
N ASP A 93 4.17 7.95 23.87
CA ASP A 93 2.85 8.59 23.78
C ASP A 93 1.84 7.77 22.95
N ILE A 94 1.96 6.43 23.03
CA ILE A 94 1.10 5.50 22.30
C ILE A 94 0.22 4.75 23.28
N VAL A 95 -1.05 5.15 23.32
CA VAL A 95 -2.09 4.43 24.05
C VAL A 95 -2.68 3.35 23.14
N ILE A 96 -2.39 2.09 23.46
CA ILE A 96 -2.86 0.93 22.71
C ILE A 96 -3.47 -0.11 23.66
N SER A 97 -4.57 -0.75 23.26
CA SER A 97 -5.14 -1.85 24.03
C SER A 97 -4.23 -3.08 23.97
N THR A 98 -4.22 -3.91 25.02
CA THR A 98 -3.46 -5.17 25.05
C THR A 98 -3.82 -6.10 23.89
N SER A 99 -5.11 -6.14 23.50
CA SER A 99 -5.58 -6.91 22.34
C SER A 99 -5.01 -6.41 21.00
N ALA A 100 -4.94 -5.09 20.81
CA ALA A 100 -4.38 -4.48 19.60
C ALA A 100 -2.85 -4.61 19.58
N LEU A 101 -2.20 -4.53 20.74
CA LEU A 101 -0.78 -4.78 20.91
C LEU A 101 -0.45 -6.23 20.55
N GLN A 102 -1.15 -7.21 21.10
CA GLN A 102 -0.97 -8.63 20.78
C GLN A 102 -1.14 -8.91 19.28
N ALA A 103 -2.21 -8.39 18.66
CA ALA A 103 -2.42 -8.54 17.23
C ALA A 103 -1.28 -7.91 16.40
N THR A 104 -0.67 -6.83 16.90
CA THR A 104 0.47 -6.19 16.24
C THR A 104 1.75 -7.01 16.39
N LEU A 105 2.00 -7.58 17.57
CA LEU A 105 3.16 -8.44 17.82
C LEU A 105 3.12 -9.71 16.98
N VAL A 106 1.96 -10.38 16.90
CA VAL A 106 1.75 -11.56 16.04
C VAL A 106 2.02 -11.23 14.57
N ARG A 107 1.49 -10.10 14.09
CA ARG A 107 1.74 -9.63 12.71
C ARG A 107 3.21 -9.27 12.47
N ALA A 108 3.96 -8.94 13.52
CA ALA A 108 5.38 -8.63 13.46
C ALA A 108 6.27 -9.88 13.61
N GLY A 109 5.68 -11.05 13.93
CA GLY A 109 6.39 -12.29 14.19
C GLY A 109 7.18 -12.30 15.50
N LEU A 110 6.72 -11.55 16.51
CA LEU A 110 7.36 -11.45 17.83
C LEU A 110 6.73 -12.38 18.88
N THR A 111 5.49 -12.79 18.67
CA THR A 111 4.72 -13.78 19.46
C THR A 111 3.92 -14.66 18.53
#